data_AF-A0A814G8K3-F1
#
_entry.id   AF-A0A814G8K3-F1
#
_cell.length_a   1.000
_cell.length_b   1.000
_cell.length_c   1.000
_cell.angle_alpha   90.00
_cell.angle_beta   90.00
_cell.angle_gamma   90.00
#
_symmetry.space_group_name_H-M   'P 1'
#
loop_
_entity.id
_entity.type
_entity.pdbx_description
1 polymer ?
#
loop_
_entity_poly.entity_id
_entity_poly.type
_entity_poly.pdbx_seq_one_letter_code
_entity_poly.pdbx_strand_id
1 'polypeptide(L)'
;VCFKFVELSNLDLDLICLNSEYPINLTIQCSIKFLSNDTSIKGILDFGDGSSQIFNSSFENERTLTSFEAKFSNHILLLNTEFITDSNINSFEIIASKSGVISLHLINSSNCGIKESCASYFIRNRFLTNYKVLESWIFNLTLEQIIYDIEPLIVKKGMLLMLELFDGSIMMDFSSFVSDLKIDFESQSNTMTFLNQNFKNKFSIKPIDNGSLKEKYFSFNKTYKQTGKYNLTIKIDQMNANISKNINIQELKNFEFVCFPIFGFQVFCFVLVTSTNLDDSIYLNGTDNNYTLQSQIADFIGFDFPEKNLNFIFERNKFLLVSSEFMLNTRINGFKIFAINNGSVQIDLVKFNFCGQNVSCMFYFSENQMFNTYTILKNWKIYLSVGINTILFDFPYSVQKGNLLLLTQNQTKIGIDNSGNFIYDYMVVGSRIKRLDKIRFCVNSLIEEQVYLNYYETTKKYQGPGFKELTAGLINSNLTIKKRIYFRESKFFVKE
;
A
#
# COMPACT_ATOMS: atom_id res chain seq x y z
N VAL A 1 -21.37 15.90 1.29
CA VAL A 1 -20.84 16.17 -0.07
C VAL A 1 -21.81 15.52 -1.05
N CYS A 2 -22.55 16.32 -1.82
CA CYS A 2 -23.49 15.83 -2.82
C CYS A 2 -22.83 15.93 -4.19
N PHE A 3 -22.73 14.81 -4.90
CA PHE A 3 -22.39 14.80 -6.31
C PHE A 3 -23.69 15.06 -7.08
N LYS A 4 -23.67 16.00 -8.02
CA LYS A 4 -24.78 16.26 -8.93
C LYS A 4 -24.39 15.65 -10.27
N PHE A 5 -24.95 14.48 -10.58
CA PHE A 5 -24.81 13.87 -11.90
C PHE A 5 -25.83 14.53 -12.84
N VAL A 6 -25.37 14.95 -14.01
CA VAL A 6 -26.24 15.46 -15.07
C VAL A 6 -26.45 14.31 -16.05
N GLU A 7 -27.63 13.70 -16.03
CA GLU A 7 -28.06 12.79 -17.10
C GLU A 7 -28.25 13.61 -18.36
N LEU A 8 -27.30 13.49 -19.28
CA LEU A 8 -27.46 13.94 -20.67
C LEU A 8 -27.62 12.68 -21.48
N SER A 9 -28.60 12.66 -22.38
CA SER A 9 -29.16 11.45 -22.99
C SER A 9 -28.20 10.54 -23.76
N ASN A 10 -26.88 10.84 -23.83
CA ASN A 10 -25.88 10.11 -24.62
C ASN A 10 -24.46 10.05 -24.00
N LEU A 11 -24.25 10.49 -22.75
CA LEU A 11 -22.92 10.47 -22.15
C LEU A 11 -22.96 10.31 -20.63
N ASP A 12 -22.25 9.31 -20.15
CA ASP A 12 -21.97 9.12 -18.73
C ASP A 12 -20.47 9.08 -18.50
N LEU A 13 -20.05 9.64 -17.37
CA LEU A 13 -18.64 9.81 -17.04
C LEU A 13 -18.37 9.55 -15.56
N ASP A 14 -17.24 8.94 -15.30
CA ASP A 14 -16.68 8.72 -13.97
C ASP A 14 -15.20 9.15 -13.96
N LEU A 15 -14.74 9.63 -12.80
CA LEU A 15 -13.35 10.00 -12.56
C LEU A 15 -12.81 9.15 -11.43
N ILE A 16 -11.84 8.30 -11.72
CA ILE A 16 -11.21 7.41 -10.77
C ILE A 16 -9.78 7.88 -10.55
N CYS A 17 -9.34 7.97 -9.30
CA CYS A 17 -7.97 8.33 -8.96
C CYS A 17 -7.43 7.29 -8.00
N LEU A 18 -6.34 6.64 -8.39
CA LEU A 18 -5.54 5.83 -7.49
C LEU A 18 -4.75 6.78 -6.59
N ASN A 19 -4.16 6.24 -5.52
CA ASN A 19 -3.22 6.94 -4.61
C ASN A 19 -3.60 8.39 -4.21
N SER A 20 -4.89 8.73 -4.17
CA SER A 20 -5.35 10.13 -4.08
C SER A 20 -5.16 10.79 -2.72
N GLU A 21 -4.82 10.00 -1.70
CA GLU A 21 -4.59 10.48 -0.33
C GLU A 21 -3.10 10.65 -0.03
N TYR A 22 -2.27 9.65 -0.33
CA TYR A 22 -0.82 9.66 -0.09
C TYR A 22 0.00 9.40 -1.37
N PRO A 23 -0.06 10.30 -2.36
CA PRO A 23 0.68 10.12 -3.61
C PRO A 23 2.19 10.35 -3.44
N ILE A 24 3.00 9.51 -4.10
CA ILE A 24 4.45 9.73 -4.26
C ILE A 24 4.68 11.03 -5.03
N ASN A 25 5.56 11.89 -4.50
CA ASN A 25 5.89 13.21 -5.03
C ASN A 25 4.65 14.03 -5.40
N LEU A 26 3.61 13.98 -4.56
CA LEU A 26 2.35 14.70 -4.79
C LEU A 26 1.72 14.40 -6.15
N THR A 27 2.05 13.25 -6.75
CA THR A 27 1.62 12.84 -8.09
C THR A 27 0.50 11.81 -8.01
N ILE A 28 -0.72 12.26 -8.30
CA ILE A 28 -1.87 11.35 -8.41
C ILE A 28 -1.89 10.72 -9.80
N GLN A 29 -2.39 9.49 -9.86
CA GLN A 29 -2.73 8.81 -11.10
C GLN A 29 -4.25 8.74 -11.17
N CYS A 30 -4.82 9.16 -12.29
CA CYS A 30 -6.27 9.13 -12.48
C CYS A 30 -6.64 8.67 -13.88
N SER A 31 -7.89 8.24 -14.03
CA SER A 31 -8.50 7.95 -15.32
C SER A 31 -9.95 8.42 -15.34
N ILE A 32 -10.33 8.95 -16.49
CA ILE A 32 -11.70 9.33 -16.81
C ILE A 32 -12.29 8.16 -17.60
N LYS A 33 -13.33 7.52 -17.07
CA LYS A 33 -14.14 6.54 -17.79
C LYS A 33 -15.36 7.24 -18.36
N PHE A 34 -15.67 7.03 -19.63
CA PHE A 34 -16.90 7.56 -20.23
C PHE A 34 -17.52 6.60 -21.23
N LEU A 35 -18.86 6.61 -21.31
CA LEU A 35 -19.67 5.85 -22.27
C LEU A 35 -20.20 6.80 -23.33
N SER A 36 -19.83 6.61 -24.61
CA SER A 36 -20.32 7.46 -25.68
C SER A 36 -20.34 6.79 -27.05
N ASN A 37 -21.25 7.26 -27.90
CA ASN A 37 -21.26 6.95 -29.33
C ASN A 37 -20.26 7.83 -30.12
N ASP A 38 -19.93 9.02 -29.60
CA ASP A 38 -19.03 9.92 -30.29
C ASP A 38 -17.58 9.39 -30.19
N THR A 39 -16.94 9.32 -31.35
CA THR A 39 -15.54 8.93 -31.49
C THR A 39 -14.55 9.96 -30.94
N SER A 40 -14.96 11.22 -30.83
CA SER A 40 -14.09 12.40 -30.68
C SER A 40 -14.47 13.28 -29.49
N ILE A 41 -14.49 12.70 -28.29
CA ILE A 41 -14.76 13.46 -27.07
C ILE A 41 -13.56 14.35 -26.73
N LYS A 42 -13.85 15.63 -26.54
CA LYS A 42 -12.91 16.64 -26.08
C LYS A 42 -13.46 17.33 -24.84
N GLY A 43 -12.54 17.66 -23.93
CA GLY A 43 -12.89 18.41 -22.74
C GLY A 43 -11.69 19.02 -22.06
N ILE A 44 -11.98 19.80 -21.03
CA ILE A 44 -11.01 20.46 -20.16
C ILE A 44 -11.09 19.81 -18.79
N LEU A 45 -9.96 19.31 -18.32
CA LEU A 45 -9.74 18.87 -16.97
C LEU A 45 -9.09 20.01 -16.18
N ASP A 46 -9.84 20.60 -15.25
CA ASP A 46 -9.34 21.56 -14.26
C ASP A 46 -8.90 20.80 -13.01
N PHE A 47 -7.66 21.00 -12.57
CA PHE A 47 -7.09 20.27 -11.43
C PHE A 47 -7.39 20.91 -10.06
N GLY A 48 -8.05 22.07 -10.05
CA GLY A 48 -8.38 22.82 -8.83
C GLY A 48 -7.19 23.57 -8.20
N ASP A 49 -6.05 23.63 -8.88
CA ASP A 49 -4.84 24.38 -8.47
C ASP A 49 -4.54 25.55 -9.42
N GLY A 50 -5.49 25.91 -10.29
CA GLY A 50 -5.35 26.92 -11.34
C GLY A 50 -4.74 26.39 -12.64
N SER A 51 -4.27 25.13 -12.67
CA SER A 51 -3.84 24.48 -13.90
C SER A 51 -4.97 23.66 -14.52
N SER A 52 -4.89 23.46 -15.84
CA SER A 52 -5.83 22.61 -16.58
C SER A 52 -5.13 21.85 -17.71
N GLN A 53 -5.77 20.79 -18.18
CA GLN A 53 -5.32 20.00 -19.32
C GLN A 53 -6.50 19.79 -20.27
N ILE A 54 -6.27 20.02 -21.56
CA ILE A 54 -7.22 19.60 -22.60
C ILE A 54 -6.96 18.13 -22.88
N PHE A 55 -8.01 17.33 -22.89
CA PHE A 55 -7.92 15.94 -23.33
C PHE A 55 -8.70 15.75 -24.63
N ASN A 56 -8.13 14.90 -25.50
CA ASN A 56 -8.76 14.46 -26.74
C ASN A 56 -8.59 12.95 -26.77
N SER A 57 -9.68 12.22 -26.58
CA SER A 57 -9.61 10.76 -26.63
C SER A 57 -9.66 10.30 -28.08
N SER A 58 -8.53 9.96 -28.67
CA SER A 58 -8.49 9.11 -29.86
C SER A 58 -8.62 7.64 -29.45
N PHE A 59 -9.27 6.83 -30.29
CA PHE A 59 -9.29 5.38 -30.08
C PHE A 59 -7.89 4.83 -30.26
N GLU A 60 -7.24 4.49 -29.18
CA GLU A 60 -6.15 3.52 -29.21
C GLU A 60 -6.35 2.60 -28.02
N ASN A 61 -6.44 1.30 -28.29
CA ASN A 61 -6.18 0.25 -27.30
C ASN A 61 -5.90 -1.04 -28.07
N GLU A 62 -4.62 -1.34 -28.27
CA GLU A 62 -4.22 -2.74 -28.39
C GLU A 62 -4.44 -3.39 -27.02
N ARG A 63 -5.33 -4.39 -26.95
CA ARG A 63 -5.52 -5.18 -25.72
C ARG A 63 -4.31 -6.08 -25.54
N THR A 64 -3.51 -5.84 -24.50
CA THR A 64 -2.51 -6.81 -24.04
C THR A 64 -3.19 -7.80 -23.11
N LEU A 65 -3.52 -8.97 -23.67
CA LEU A 65 -4.08 -10.09 -22.91
C LEU A 65 -2.95 -10.99 -22.40
N THR A 66 -2.99 -11.40 -21.14
CA THR A 66 -2.19 -12.54 -20.67
C THR A 66 -3.07 -13.57 -20.03
N SER A 67 -2.73 -14.84 -20.24
CA SER A 67 -3.27 -15.92 -19.42
C SER A 67 -2.73 -15.81 -18.00
N PHE A 68 -3.65 -15.77 -17.04
CA PHE A 68 -3.34 -15.95 -15.63
C PHE A 68 -4.23 -17.05 -15.10
N GLU A 69 -3.62 -18.09 -14.54
CA GLU A 69 -4.35 -19.15 -13.86
C GLU A 69 -4.49 -18.81 -12.38
N ALA A 70 -5.66 -18.30 -12.00
CA ALA A 70 -5.99 -18.16 -10.58
C ALA A 70 -6.25 -19.55 -9.99
N LYS A 71 -5.36 -20.05 -9.13
CA LYS A 71 -5.49 -21.38 -8.48
C LYS A 71 -6.38 -21.37 -7.23
N PHE A 72 -7.45 -20.59 -7.21
CA PHE A 72 -8.25 -20.41 -6.01
C PHE A 72 -9.75 -20.37 -6.32
N SER A 73 -10.55 -21.04 -5.49
CA SER A 73 -12.01 -20.92 -5.44
C SER A 73 -12.37 -19.57 -4.81
N ASN A 74 -12.37 -18.51 -5.62
CA ASN A 74 -12.53 -17.15 -5.12
C ASN A 74 -13.74 -16.46 -5.71
N HIS A 75 -14.36 -15.63 -4.86
CA HIS A 75 -15.26 -14.58 -5.28
C HIS A 75 -14.46 -13.31 -5.58
N ILE A 76 -14.77 -12.66 -6.70
CA ILE A 76 -14.04 -11.51 -7.23
C ILE A 76 -15.05 -10.41 -7.57
N LEU A 77 -14.88 -9.23 -7.01
CA LEU A 77 -15.63 -8.05 -7.39
C LEU A 77 -15.02 -7.39 -8.63
N LEU A 78 -15.80 -7.31 -9.71
CA LEU A 78 -15.35 -6.79 -10.99
C LEU A 78 -15.61 -5.28 -11.09
N LEU A 79 -14.70 -4.46 -10.60
CA LEU A 79 -14.90 -3.00 -10.50
C LEU A 79 -15.13 -2.34 -11.87
N ASN A 80 -14.59 -2.93 -12.95
CA ASN A 80 -14.75 -2.39 -14.29
C ASN A 80 -16.13 -2.65 -14.90
N THR A 81 -16.92 -3.53 -14.27
CA THR A 81 -18.28 -3.88 -14.71
C THR A 81 -19.36 -3.00 -14.10
N GLU A 82 -18.96 -1.91 -13.41
CA GLU A 82 -19.91 -0.95 -12.87
C GLU A 82 -20.77 -0.36 -13.98
N PHE A 83 -22.09 -0.53 -13.85
CA PHE A 83 -23.05 0.11 -14.73
C PHE A 83 -23.15 1.58 -14.34
N ILE A 84 -22.65 2.49 -15.18
CA ILE A 84 -22.70 3.93 -14.91
C ILE A 84 -24.04 4.57 -15.32
N THR A 85 -24.86 3.81 -16.06
CA THR A 85 -26.24 4.11 -16.48
C THR A 85 -27.17 2.95 -16.18
N ASP A 86 -28.47 3.23 -16.22
CA ASP A 86 -29.46 2.18 -16.42
C ASP A 86 -29.28 1.59 -17.82
N SER A 87 -29.12 0.28 -17.92
CA SER A 87 -28.90 -0.44 -19.19
C SER A 87 -29.77 -1.68 -19.26
N ASN A 88 -30.06 -2.16 -20.49
CA ASN A 88 -30.70 -3.46 -20.72
C ASN A 88 -29.65 -4.43 -21.27
N ILE A 89 -29.13 -5.28 -20.39
CA ILE A 89 -28.13 -6.29 -20.75
C ILE A 89 -28.80 -7.54 -21.29
N ASN A 90 -28.21 -8.19 -22.28
CA ASN A 90 -28.73 -9.44 -22.84
C ASN A 90 -27.66 -10.49 -23.10
N SER A 91 -26.38 -10.17 -22.91
CA SER A 91 -25.29 -11.12 -23.09
C SER A 91 -24.01 -10.67 -22.38
N PHE A 92 -23.04 -11.57 -22.29
CA PHE A 92 -21.68 -11.30 -21.80
C PHE A 92 -20.64 -11.74 -22.83
N GLU A 93 -19.69 -10.85 -23.16
CA GLU A 93 -18.45 -11.21 -23.86
C GLU A 93 -17.45 -11.68 -22.80
N ILE A 94 -17.04 -12.95 -22.87
CA ILE A 94 -16.08 -13.54 -21.93
C ILE A 94 -14.92 -14.16 -22.72
N ILE A 95 -13.69 -13.82 -22.34
CA ILE A 95 -12.47 -14.43 -22.92
C ILE A 95 -11.88 -15.42 -21.91
N ALA A 96 -12.03 -16.71 -22.18
CA ALA A 96 -11.54 -17.76 -21.29
C ALA A 96 -10.08 -18.16 -21.59
N SER A 97 -9.28 -18.35 -20.53
CA SER A 97 -7.95 -18.98 -20.63
C SER A 97 -8.01 -20.51 -20.48
N LYS A 98 -9.07 -21.02 -19.83
CA LYS A 98 -9.30 -22.45 -19.62
C LYS A 98 -10.81 -22.72 -19.58
N SER A 99 -11.24 -23.79 -20.26
CA SER A 99 -12.61 -24.29 -20.16
C SER A 99 -12.99 -24.71 -18.74
N GLY A 100 -14.27 -24.61 -18.42
CA GLY A 100 -14.84 -24.98 -17.13
C GLY A 100 -16.01 -24.08 -16.76
N VAL A 101 -16.50 -24.18 -15.54
CA VAL A 101 -17.68 -23.49 -15.04
C VAL A 101 -17.28 -22.25 -14.25
N ILE A 102 -18.03 -21.17 -14.45
CA ILE A 102 -18.00 -19.96 -13.63
C ILE A 102 -19.42 -19.55 -13.26
N SER A 103 -19.55 -18.72 -12.23
CA SER A 103 -20.80 -18.01 -11.92
C SER A 103 -20.56 -16.49 -11.92
N LEU A 104 -21.48 -15.73 -12.50
CA LEU A 104 -21.55 -14.27 -12.38
C LEU A 104 -22.78 -13.89 -11.57
N HIS A 105 -22.60 -13.00 -10.61
CA HIS A 105 -23.65 -12.48 -9.75
C HIS A 105 -23.78 -10.98 -9.98
N LEU A 106 -24.98 -10.52 -10.32
CA LEU A 106 -25.29 -9.09 -10.31
C LEU A 106 -25.55 -8.66 -8.87
N ILE A 107 -24.75 -7.71 -8.39
CA ILE A 107 -24.87 -7.20 -7.03
C ILE A 107 -25.23 -5.72 -7.01
N ASN A 108 -25.98 -5.34 -5.98
CA ASN A 108 -26.26 -3.96 -5.64
C ASN A 108 -25.76 -3.66 -4.22
N SER A 109 -24.95 -2.61 -4.08
CA SER A 109 -24.39 -2.17 -2.80
C SER A 109 -25.05 -0.87 -2.35
N SER A 110 -25.57 -0.83 -1.13
CA SER A 110 -26.15 0.40 -0.58
C SER A 110 -25.11 1.49 -0.28
N ASN A 111 -23.82 1.16 -0.32
CA ASN A 111 -22.73 2.07 0.08
C ASN A 111 -22.24 2.98 -1.05
N CYS A 112 -22.57 2.67 -2.31
CA CYS A 112 -22.06 3.35 -3.50
C CYS A 112 -23.11 3.40 -4.63
N GLY A 113 -22.73 3.83 -5.83
CA GLY A 113 -23.58 3.85 -7.03
C GLY A 113 -24.46 5.09 -7.19
N ILE A 114 -24.83 5.75 -6.08
CA ILE A 114 -25.64 6.98 -6.10
C ILE A 114 -24.77 8.23 -5.94
N LYS A 115 -24.03 8.31 -4.83
CA LYS A 115 -23.20 9.49 -4.51
C LYS A 115 -21.86 9.42 -5.22
N GLU A 116 -21.23 8.26 -5.25
CA GLU A 116 -19.96 8.05 -5.93
C GLU A 116 -19.98 6.69 -6.61
N SER A 117 -19.11 6.49 -7.60
CA SER A 117 -18.97 5.20 -8.25
C SER A 117 -18.50 4.14 -7.26
N CYS A 118 -19.02 2.92 -7.40
CA CYS A 118 -18.62 1.78 -6.60
C CYS A 118 -17.14 1.44 -6.80
N ALA A 119 -16.59 1.59 -8.00
CA ALA A 119 -15.16 1.49 -8.25
C ALA A 119 -14.37 2.47 -7.34
N SER A 120 -14.74 3.76 -7.34
CA SER A 120 -14.10 4.76 -6.48
C SER A 120 -14.27 4.45 -4.99
N TYR A 121 -15.43 3.95 -4.57
CA TYR A 121 -15.71 3.61 -3.18
C TYR A 121 -14.85 2.43 -2.71
N PHE A 122 -14.83 1.31 -3.45
CA PHE A 122 -14.17 0.07 -3.03
C PHE A 122 -12.65 0.10 -3.14
N ILE A 123 -12.08 0.94 -4.02
CA ILE A 123 -10.63 1.23 -4.02
C ILE A 123 -10.19 1.77 -2.65
N ARG A 124 -11.01 2.62 -2.01
CA ARG A 124 -10.71 3.22 -0.70
C ARG A 124 -11.18 2.35 0.46
N ASN A 125 -12.40 1.83 0.35
CA ASN A 125 -13.10 1.05 1.35
C ASN A 125 -13.14 -0.42 0.93
N ARG A 126 -12.11 -1.18 1.32
CA ARG A 126 -11.96 -2.59 0.93
C ARG A 126 -12.81 -3.55 1.77
N PHE A 127 -14.08 -3.22 1.97
CA PHE A 127 -15.04 -4.06 2.68
C PHE A 127 -16.33 -4.16 1.88
N LEU A 128 -16.73 -5.38 1.53
CA LEU A 128 -18.00 -5.62 0.85
C LEU A 128 -19.10 -5.88 1.89
N THR A 129 -19.74 -4.81 2.32
CA THR A 129 -20.84 -4.85 3.30
C THR A 129 -22.14 -4.36 2.66
N ASN A 130 -23.28 -4.79 3.20
CA ASN A 130 -24.62 -4.33 2.79
C ASN A 130 -24.92 -4.47 1.28
N TYR A 131 -24.44 -5.55 0.67
CA TYR A 131 -24.77 -5.86 -0.73
C TYR A 131 -25.91 -6.87 -0.81
N LYS A 132 -26.62 -6.86 -1.94
CA LYS A 132 -27.62 -7.86 -2.31
C LYS A 132 -27.27 -8.43 -3.66
N VAL A 133 -27.28 -9.76 -3.77
CA VAL A 133 -27.30 -10.45 -5.06
C VAL A 133 -28.72 -10.34 -5.61
N LEU A 134 -28.84 -9.84 -6.84
CA LEU A 134 -30.12 -9.62 -7.51
C LEU A 134 -30.39 -10.70 -8.55
N GLU A 135 -29.36 -11.10 -9.29
CA GLU A 135 -29.43 -12.10 -10.35
C GLU A 135 -28.14 -12.93 -10.37
N SER A 136 -28.18 -14.16 -10.89
CA SER A 136 -27.00 -15.02 -11.00
C SER A 136 -27.04 -15.89 -12.25
N TRP A 137 -25.90 -16.04 -12.91
CA TRP A 137 -25.76 -16.80 -14.15
C TRP A 137 -24.61 -17.78 -14.03
N ILE A 138 -24.80 -19.00 -14.53
CA ILE A 138 -23.77 -20.05 -14.59
C ILE A 138 -23.37 -20.24 -16.05
N PHE A 139 -22.08 -20.12 -16.35
CA PHE A 139 -21.55 -20.28 -17.70
C PHE A 139 -20.59 -21.47 -17.77
N ASN A 140 -20.78 -22.30 -18.79
CA ASN A 140 -19.83 -23.35 -19.17
C ASN A 140 -18.87 -22.76 -20.21
N LEU A 141 -17.71 -22.31 -19.76
CA LEU A 141 -16.67 -21.72 -20.59
C LEU A 141 -16.09 -22.76 -21.55
N THR A 142 -16.04 -22.42 -22.83
CA THR A 142 -15.13 -23.05 -23.78
C THR A 142 -13.94 -22.13 -24.03
N LEU A 143 -12.83 -22.67 -24.55
CA LEU A 143 -11.68 -21.85 -24.94
C LEU A 143 -12.13 -20.84 -26.02
N GLU A 144 -11.44 -19.69 -26.10
CA GLU A 144 -11.72 -18.55 -27.00
C GLU A 144 -12.65 -17.47 -26.42
N GLN A 145 -12.81 -16.39 -27.18
CA GLN A 145 -13.71 -15.29 -26.89
C GLN A 145 -15.13 -15.65 -27.34
N ILE A 146 -16.06 -15.70 -26.40
CA ILE A 146 -17.43 -16.17 -26.67
C ILE A 146 -18.44 -15.19 -26.06
N ILE A 147 -19.54 -15.02 -26.79
CA ILE A 147 -20.72 -14.29 -26.34
C ILE A 147 -21.69 -15.31 -25.74
N TYR A 148 -22.04 -15.12 -24.47
CA TYR A 148 -23.03 -15.92 -23.76
C TYR A 148 -24.31 -15.11 -23.60
N ASP A 149 -25.38 -15.56 -24.25
CA ASP A 149 -26.69 -14.93 -24.16
C ASP A 149 -27.36 -15.20 -22.81
N ILE A 150 -28.11 -14.22 -22.31
CA ILE A 150 -28.94 -14.30 -21.11
C ILE A 150 -30.33 -13.74 -21.39
N GLU A 151 -31.28 -14.02 -20.50
CA GLU A 151 -32.57 -13.31 -20.54
C GLU A 151 -32.34 -11.80 -20.34
N PRO A 152 -32.92 -10.93 -21.20
CA PRO A 152 -32.72 -9.50 -21.09
C PRO A 152 -33.09 -8.95 -19.70
N LEU A 153 -32.18 -8.20 -19.09
CA LEU A 153 -32.34 -7.67 -17.74
C LEU A 153 -32.04 -6.17 -17.70
N ILE A 154 -32.97 -5.41 -17.11
CA ILE A 154 -32.74 -3.99 -16.82
C ILE A 154 -31.88 -3.88 -15.56
N VAL A 155 -30.62 -3.51 -15.75
CA VAL A 155 -29.67 -3.20 -14.67
C VAL A 155 -29.68 -1.71 -14.38
N LYS A 156 -29.55 -1.36 -13.10
CA LYS A 156 -29.52 0.04 -12.67
C LYS A 156 -28.11 0.55 -12.51
N LYS A 157 -27.96 1.86 -12.64
CA LYS A 157 -26.74 2.57 -12.29
C LYS A 157 -26.21 2.17 -10.91
N GLY A 158 -24.91 1.96 -10.82
CA GLY A 158 -24.18 1.62 -9.60
C GLY A 158 -24.15 0.12 -9.28
N MET A 159 -24.82 -0.72 -10.07
CA MET A 159 -24.71 -2.17 -9.93
C MET A 159 -23.36 -2.68 -10.46
N LEU A 160 -22.89 -3.79 -9.91
CA LEU A 160 -21.60 -4.43 -10.22
C LEU A 160 -21.78 -5.92 -10.47
N LEU A 161 -20.82 -6.54 -11.16
CA LEU A 161 -20.71 -7.99 -11.25
C LEU A 161 -19.72 -8.52 -10.20
N MET A 162 -20.07 -9.66 -9.63
CA MET A 162 -19.19 -10.49 -8.81
C MET A 162 -19.00 -11.84 -9.50
N LEU A 163 -17.76 -12.27 -9.68
CA LEU A 163 -17.37 -13.51 -10.33
C LEU A 163 -17.02 -14.57 -9.28
N GLU A 164 -17.54 -15.77 -9.45
CA GLU A 164 -17.13 -16.98 -8.73
C GLU A 164 -16.52 -17.98 -9.72
N LEU A 165 -15.29 -18.43 -9.45
CA LEU A 165 -14.57 -19.39 -10.28
C LEU A 165 -14.67 -20.81 -9.67
N PHE A 166 -15.14 -21.78 -10.45
CA PHE A 166 -15.16 -23.20 -10.06
C PHE A 166 -13.94 -23.94 -10.64
N ASP A 167 -14.01 -24.36 -11.90
CA ASP A 167 -12.94 -25.08 -12.62
C ASP A 167 -12.53 -24.40 -13.94
N GLY A 168 -13.24 -23.35 -14.36
CA GLY A 168 -12.89 -22.49 -15.49
C GLY A 168 -11.90 -21.37 -15.11
N SER A 169 -11.25 -20.78 -16.12
CA SER A 169 -10.35 -19.63 -15.94
C SER A 169 -10.59 -18.57 -17.01
N ILE A 170 -10.57 -17.30 -16.61
CA ILE A 170 -10.82 -16.14 -17.47
C ILE A 170 -9.49 -15.41 -17.72
N MET A 171 -9.27 -14.91 -18.92
CA MET A 171 -8.09 -14.10 -19.23
C MET A 171 -8.11 -12.78 -18.46
N MET A 172 -6.93 -12.24 -18.14
CA MET A 172 -6.81 -10.89 -17.59
C MET A 172 -6.33 -9.92 -18.66
N ASP A 173 -6.88 -8.71 -18.59
CA ASP A 173 -6.56 -7.56 -19.43
C ASP A 173 -5.86 -6.49 -18.57
N PHE A 174 -4.71 -5.99 -19.01
CA PHE A 174 -3.92 -4.96 -18.32
C PHE A 174 -4.15 -3.55 -18.87
N SER A 175 -5.05 -3.39 -19.83
CA SER A 175 -5.44 -2.08 -20.35
C SER A 175 -6.28 -1.26 -19.35
N SER A 176 -6.67 -1.87 -18.23
CA SER A 176 -7.49 -1.22 -17.22
C SER A 176 -6.72 -0.25 -16.34
N PHE A 177 -7.38 0.83 -15.95
CA PHE A 177 -6.91 1.71 -14.88
C PHE A 177 -7.25 1.18 -13.48
N VAL A 178 -8.26 0.31 -13.36
CA VAL A 178 -8.72 -0.22 -12.08
C VAL A 178 -8.58 -1.74 -12.08
N SER A 179 -7.90 -2.27 -11.08
CA SER A 179 -7.85 -3.71 -10.83
C SER A 179 -9.14 -4.18 -10.17
N ASP A 180 -9.59 -5.37 -10.57
CA ASP A 180 -10.64 -6.08 -9.87
C ASP A 180 -10.15 -6.52 -8.48
N LEU A 181 -11.09 -6.83 -7.59
CA LEU A 181 -10.81 -7.13 -6.18
C LEU A 181 -11.20 -8.57 -5.83
N LYS A 182 -10.29 -9.33 -5.22
CA LYS A 182 -10.60 -10.59 -4.52
C LYS A 182 -11.38 -10.28 -3.25
N ILE A 183 -12.40 -11.07 -2.95
CA ILE A 183 -13.21 -10.98 -1.72
C ILE A 183 -12.86 -12.15 -0.80
N ASP A 184 -12.65 -11.87 0.49
CA ASP A 184 -12.66 -12.90 1.54
C ASP A 184 -14.09 -13.16 1.95
N PHE A 185 -14.58 -14.39 1.85
CA PHE A 185 -15.81 -14.78 2.57
C PHE A 185 -15.52 -15.66 3.79
N GLU A 186 -14.27 -16.11 3.98
CA GLU A 186 -13.88 -16.93 5.12
C GLU A 186 -13.64 -16.08 6.37
N SER A 187 -13.07 -14.89 6.21
CA SER A 187 -13.11 -13.89 7.27
C SER A 187 -14.50 -13.28 7.33
N GLN A 188 -15.12 -13.30 8.50
CA GLN A 188 -16.41 -12.63 8.78
C GLN A 188 -16.42 -11.12 8.43
N SER A 189 -15.28 -10.56 8.03
CA SER A 189 -15.09 -9.17 7.66
C SER A 189 -15.40 -8.83 6.21
N ASN A 190 -15.61 -9.79 5.30
CA ASN A 190 -15.81 -9.53 3.87
C ASN A 190 -14.78 -8.56 3.28
N THR A 191 -13.52 -8.73 3.68
CA THR A 191 -12.41 -7.87 3.27
C THR A 191 -12.09 -8.09 1.80
N MET A 192 -11.59 -7.05 1.13
CA MET A 192 -11.19 -7.13 -0.27
C MET A 192 -9.72 -6.83 -0.48
N THR A 193 -9.13 -7.44 -1.51
CA THR A 193 -7.76 -7.20 -1.96
C THR A 193 -7.64 -7.07 -3.45
N PHE A 194 -6.64 -6.32 -3.90
CA PHE A 194 -6.30 -6.34 -5.31
C PHE A 194 -5.78 -7.71 -5.71
N LEU A 195 -6.17 -8.18 -6.89
CA LEU A 195 -5.69 -9.44 -7.47
C LEU A 195 -4.17 -9.48 -7.62
N ASN A 196 -3.56 -8.31 -7.84
CA ASN A 196 -2.12 -8.12 -7.94
C ASN A 196 -1.76 -6.71 -7.43
N GLN A 197 -0.57 -6.58 -6.86
CA GLN A 197 0.01 -5.31 -6.41
C GLN A 197 0.16 -4.27 -7.53
N ASN A 198 0.17 -4.68 -8.82
CA ASN A 198 0.34 -3.76 -9.95
C ASN A 198 -0.91 -2.97 -10.36
N PHE A 199 -2.03 -3.06 -9.61
CA PHE A 199 -3.25 -2.25 -9.73
C PHE A 199 -3.98 -2.20 -11.09
N LYS A 200 -3.57 -2.95 -12.12
CA LYS A 200 -4.12 -2.83 -13.49
C LYS A 200 -4.79 -4.09 -14.05
N ASN A 201 -5.07 -5.08 -13.21
CA ASN A 201 -5.56 -6.38 -13.68
C ASN A 201 -7.08 -6.43 -13.62
N LYS A 202 -7.74 -6.58 -14.78
CA LYS A 202 -9.17 -6.90 -14.83
C LYS A 202 -9.42 -8.22 -15.51
N PHE A 203 -10.48 -8.92 -15.11
CA PHE A 203 -10.96 -10.07 -15.86
C PHE A 203 -11.61 -9.60 -17.17
N SER A 204 -11.35 -10.33 -18.25
CA SER A 204 -11.94 -10.08 -19.57
C SER A 204 -13.39 -10.53 -19.64
N ILE A 205 -14.25 -9.91 -18.84
CA ILE A 205 -15.71 -10.03 -18.82
C ILE A 205 -16.29 -8.66 -19.15
N LYS A 206 -17.14 -8.61 -20.17
CA LYS A 206 -17.83 -7.39 -20.55
C LYS A 206 -19.32 -7.66 -20.71
N PRO A 207 -20.19 -7.02 -19.92
CA PRO A 207 -21.62 -7.05 -20.20
C PRO A 207 -21.89 -6.37 -21.55
N ILE A 208 -22.73 -6.99 -22.37
CA ILE A 208 -23.22 -6.43 -23.61
C ILE A 208 -24.65 -5.95 -23.35
N ASP A 209 -24.86 -4.66 -23.57
CA ASP A 209 -26.19 -4.07 -23.62
C ASP A 209 -26.62 -3.85 -25.07
N ASN A 210 -27.93 -3.67 -25.27
CA ASN A 210 -28.47 -3.28 -26.58
C ASN A 210 -28.10 -1.83 -26.98
N GLY A 211 -27.31 -1.14 -26.15
CA GLY A 211 -26.85 0.22 -26.39
C GLY A 211 -25.71 0.26 -27.39
N SER A 212 -25.61 1.36 -28.14
CA SER A 212 -24.48 1.61 -29.03
C SER A 212 -23.27 2.21 -28.31
N LEU A 213 -23.39 2.51 -27.01
CA LEU A 213 -22.40 3.27 -26.25
C LEU A 213 -21.09 2.48 -26.13
N LYS A 214 -19.99 3.12 -26.51
CA LYS A 214 -18.66 2.55 -26.37
C LYS A 214 -18.00 3.11 -25.12
N GLU A 215 -17.42 2.20 -24.33
CA GLU A 215 -16.60 2.55 -23.19
C GLU A 215 -15.21 3.04 -23.63
N LYS A 216 -14.77 4.13 -22.99
CA LYS A 216 -13.49 4.78 -23.25
C LYS A 216 -12.86 5.24 -21.96
N TYR A 217 -11.52 5.34 -22.00
CA TYR A 217 -10.69 5.74 -20.88
C TYR A 217 -9.74 6.85 -21.31
N PHE A 218 -9.52 7.83 -20.44
CA PHE A 218 -8.45 8.82 -20.57
C PHE A 218 -7.66 8.88 -19.27
N SER A 219 -6.45 8.34 -19.30
CA SER A 219 -5.56 8.28 -18.13
C SER A 219 -4.59 9.45 -18.12
N PHE A 220 -4.36 10.04 -16.94
CA PHE A 220 -3.46 11.16 -16.75
C PHE A 220 -2.76 11.09 -15.39
N ASN A 221 -1.59 11.73 -15.31
CA ASN A 221 -0.87 11.94 -14.07
C ASN A 221 -0.86 13.44 -13.77
N LYS A 222 -1.04 13.80 -12.50
CA LYS A 222 -0.98 15.19 -12.05
C LYS A 222 -0.14 15.33 -10.79
N THR A 223 0.94 16.10 -10.90
CA THR A 223 1.79 16.50 -9.78
C THR A 223 1.32 17.84 -9.22
N TYR A 224 1.06 17.89 -7.91
CA TYR A 224 0.69 19.10 -7.19
C TYR A 224 1.91 19.74 -6.53
N LYS A 225 1.89 21.07 -6.37
CA LYS A 225 3.01 21.80 -5.74
C LYS A 225 3.02 21.73 -4.22
N GLN A 226 1.88 21.41 -3.60
CA GLN A 226 1.72 21.38 -2.15
C GLN A 226 0.62 20.38 -1.77
N THR A 227 0.58 19.98 -0.49
CA THR A 227 -0.55 19.25 0.08
C THR A 227 -1.80 20.13 0.15
N GLY A 228 -2.98 19.54 0.04
CA GLY A 228 -4.22 20.29 0.15
C GLY A 228 -5.45 19.54 -0.34
N LYS A 229 -6.59 20.20 -0.20
CA LYS A 229 -7.85 19.75 -0.78
C LYS A 229 -8.02 20.39 -2.15
N TYR A 230 -8.22 19.56 -3.16
CA TYR A 230 -8.39 20.00 -4.55
C TYR A 230 -9.73 19.48 -5.09
N ASN A 231 -10.34 20.25 -5.97
CA ASN A 231 -11.58 19.85 -6.64
C ASN A 231 -11.33 19.72 -8.14
N LEU A 232 -11.11 18.49 -8.59
CA LEU A 232 -10.89 18.19 -10.00
C LEU A 232 -12.21 18.35 -10.72
N THR A 233 -12.26 19.16 -11.76
CA THR A 233 -13.49 19.37 -12.54
C THR A 233 -13.25 19.01 -13.99
N ILE A 234 -14.08 18.14 -14.55
CA ILE A 234 -14.08 17.80 -15.96
C ILE A 234 -15.22 18.57 -16.61
N LYS A 235 -14.92 19.31 -17.68
CA LYS A 235 -15.90 20.00 -18.54
C LYS A 235 -15.79 19.43 -19.94
N ILE A 236 -16.92 19.02 -20.51
CA ILE A 236 -16.98 18.49 -21.89
C ILE A 236 -17.67 19.53 -22.77
N ASP A 237 -16.93 20.02 -23.76
CA ASP A 237 -17.27 21.21 -24.55
C ASP A 237 -18.63 21.11 -25.23
N GLN A 238 -18.98 19.91 -25.70
CA GLN A 238 -20.18 19.68 -26.50
C GLN A 238 -21.47 19.55 -25.66
N MET A 239 -21.36 19.35 -24.35
CA MET A 239 -22.48 18.78 -23.58
C MET A 239 -22.89 19.60 -22.35
N ASN A 240 -22.23 20.70 -22.02
CA ASN A 240 -22.45 21.44 -20.76
C ASN A 240 -22.42 20.54 -19.50
N ALA A 241 -21.78 19.37 -19.60
CA ALA A 241 -21.63 18.42 -18.51
C ALA A 241 -20.42 18.81 -17.67
N ASN A 242 -20.60 18.84 -16.35
CA ASN A 242 -19.51 19.03 -15.41
C ASN A 242 -19.51 17.92 -14.35
N ILE A 243 -18.35 17.31 -14.14
CA ILE A 243 -18.15 16.36 -13.05
C ILE A 243 -17.02 16.87 -12.18
N SER A 244 -17.25 16.87 -10.88
CA SER A 244 -16.28 17.37 -9.90
C SER A 244 -15.94 16.28 -8.88
N LYS A 245 -14.65 16.07 -8.61
CA LYS A 245 -14.16 15.15 -7.58
C LYS A 245 -13.23 15.87 -6.62
N ASN A 246 -13.59 15.84 -5.34
CA ASN A 246 -12.72 16.31 -4.28
C ASN A 246 -11.66 15.26 -3.97
N ILE A 247 -10.40 15.66 -3.98
CA ILE A 247 -9.28 14.86 -3.48
C ILE A 247 -8.58 15.60 -2.34
N ASN A 248 -7.91 14.86 -1.47
CA ASN A 248 -7.19 15.40 -0.33
C ASN A 248 -5.77 14.85 -0.36
N ILE A 249 -4.86 15.61 -0.95
CA ILE A 249 -3.46 15.21 -1.09
C ILE A 249 -2.73 15.52 0.20
N GLN A 250 -2.19 14.48 0.82
CA GLN A 250 -1.41 14.54 2.03
C GLN A 250 -0.03 13.93 1.80
N GLU A 251 0.92 14.35 2.61
CA GLU A 251 2.24 13.73 2.68
C GLU A 251 2.30 12.84 3.92
N LEU A 252 2.88 11.65 3.76
CA LEU A 252 3.32 10.87 4.91
C LEU A 252 4.77 11.24 5.16
N LYS A 253 5.06 11.72 6.37
CA LYS A 253 6.43 12.00 6.81
C LYS A 253 6.62 11.43 8.20
N ASN A 254 7.70 10.69 8.38
CA ASN A 254 8.22 10.35 9.69
C ASN A 254 9.73 10.57 9.73
N PHE A 255 10.20 10.97 10.90
CA PHE A 255 11.58 11.31 11.13
C PHE A 255 12.01 10.71 12.48
N GLU A 256 13.05 9.91 12.47
CA GLU A 256 13.67 9.40 13.68
C GLU A 256 15.13 9.81 13.76
N PHE A 257 15.54 10.20 14.97
CA PHE A 257 16.89 10.66 15.25
C PHE A 257 17.38 10.05 16.56
N VAL A 258 18.36 9.16 16.42
CA VAL A 258 18.93 8.39 17.51
C VAL A 258 20.43 8.67 17.56
N CYS A 259 20.94 8.96 18.76
CA CYS A 259 22.34 9.31 18.94
C CYS A 259 22.89 8.64 20.19
N PHE A 260 24.12 8.16 20.12
CA PHE A 260 24.82 7.53 21.23
C PHE A 260 26.21 8.13 21.41
N PRO A 261 26.64 8.40 22.65
CA PRO A 261 28.01 8.80 22.92
C PRO A 261 28.96 7.63 22.61
N ILE A 262 30.04 7.94 21.93
CA ILE A 262 31.17 7.04 21.69
C ILE A 262 32.45 7.65 22.31
N PHE A 263 33.56 6.91 22.29
CA PHE A 263 34.80 7.33 22.92
C PHE A 263 35.32 8.68 22.36
N GLY A 264 35.97 9.48 23.20
CA GLY A 264 36.65 10.72 22.77
C GLY A 264 35.71 11.90 22.50
N PHE A 265 34.67 12.09 23.32
CA PHE A 265 33.67 13.17 23.20
C PHE A 265 32.98 13.20 21.83
N GLN A 266 32.84 12.04 21.20
CA GLN A 266 32.15 11.90 19.93
C GLN A 266 30.73 11.38 20.18
N VAL A 267 29.79 11.87 19.38
CA VAL A 267 28.45 11.31 19.27
C VAL A 267 28.32 10.71 17.88
N PHE A 268 27.93 9.46 17.84
CA PHE A 268 27.44 8.85 16.61
C PHE A 268 25.93 9.03 16.55
N CYS A 269 25.41 9.49 15.42
CA CYS A 269 23.98 9.69 15.19
C CYS A 269 23.53 8.99 13.93
N PHE A 270 22.31 8.47 14.01
CA PHE A 270 21.59 7.84 12.93
C PHE A 270 20.25 8.54 12.73
N VAL A 271 19.89 8.76 11.47
CA VAL A 271 18.63 9.35 11.04
C VAL A 271 17.90 8.35 10.15
N LEU A 272 16.64 8.09 10.47
CA LEU A 272 15.73 7.35 9.60
C LEU A 272 14.61 8.28 9.16
N VAL A 273 14.44 8.39 7.85
CA VAL A 273 13.38 9.20 7.26
C VAL A 273 12.50 8.33 6.40
N THR A 274 11.20 8.48 6.59
CA THR A 274 10.18 7.96 5.69
C THR A 274 9.39 9.13 5.15
N SER A 275 9.36 9.32 3.82
CA SER A 275 8.58 10.39 3.20
C SER A 275 7.91 9.95 1.91
N THR A 276 6.74 10.49 1.58
CA THR A 276 6.16 10.38 0.24
C THR A 276 6.71 11.43 -0.74
N ASN A 277 7.54 12.37 -0.30
CA ASN A 277 8.10 13.45 -1.12
C ASN A 277 9.63 13.38 -1.18
N LEU A 278 10.20 13.23 -2.37
CA LEU A 278 11.64 13.17 -2.60
C LEU A 278 12.36 14.50 -2.35
N ASP A 279 11.65 15.62 -2.49
CA ASP A 279 12.21 16.97 -2.31
C ASP A 279 12.43 17.34 -0.83
N ASP A 280 11.97 16.48 0.09
CA ASP A 280 12.30 16.63 1.49
C ASP A 280 13.82 16.55 1.69
N SER A 281 14.32 17.31 2.66
CA SER A 281 15.74 17.32 3.00
C SER A 281 15.91 17.39 4.50
N ILE A 282 17.01 16.85 4.99
CA ILE A 282 17.31 16.74 6.41
C ILE A 282 18.32 17.80 6.78
N TYR A 283 18.08 18.48 7.89
CA TYR A 283 19.09 19.33 8.53
C TYR A 283 19.57 18.67 9.83
N LEU A 284 20.87 18.77 10.10
CA LEU A 284 21.51 18.34 11.34
C LEU A 284 22.30 19.52 11.92
N ASN A 285 21.91 19.97 13.11
CA ASN A 285 22.50 21.16 13.72
C ASN A 285 24.00 20.94 14.01
N GLY A 286 24.82 21.81 13.42
CA GLY A 286 26.28 21.79 13.48
C GLY A 286 26.94 20.82 12.52
N THR A 287 26.25 20.46 11.44
CA THR A 287 26.86 20.21 10.14
C THR A 287 26.38 21.31 9.18
N ASP A 288 27.25 21.85 8.34
CA ASP A 288 26.85 22.84 7.32
C ASP A 288 26.11 22.20 6.12
N ASN A 289 25.93 20.87 6.16
CA ASN A 289 25.36 20.09 5.08
C ASN A 289 23.87 19.78 5.33
N ASN A 290 23.05 20.05 4.33
CA ASN A 290 21.72 19.48 4.20
C ASN A 290 21.85 18.13 3.47
N TYR A 291 21.11 17.12 3.92
CA TYR A 291 21.09 15.80 3.29
C TYR A 291 19.82 15.65 2.45
N THR A 292 19.97 15.43 1.16
CA THR A 292 18.86 15.16 0.23
C THR A 292 18.48 13.69 0.28
N LEU A 293 17.18 13.39 0.25
CA LEU A 293 16.69 12.01 0.15
C LEU A 293 17.20 11.33 -1.13
N GLN A 294 17.56 10.05 -1.01
CA GLN A 294 17.87 9.18 -2.13
C GLN A 294 16.56 8.70 -2.78
N SER A 295 16.61 8.47 -4.09
CA SER A 295 15.45 8.10 -4.92
C SER A 295 14.98 6.64 -4.77
N GLN A 296 15.31 5.97 -3.67
CA GLN A 296 14.88 4.60 -3.42
C GLN A 296 13.45 4.58 -2.87
N ILE A 297 12.52 4.12 -3.69
CA ILE A 297 11.14 3.85 -3.29
C ILE A 297 11.12 2.46 -2.64
N ALA A 298 10.54 2.39 -1.44
CA ALA A 298 10.26 1.17 -0.73
C ALA A 298 8.74 0.97 -0.63
N ASP A 299 8.33 -0.28 -0.81
CA ASP A 299 6.99 -0.82 -0.53
C ASP A 299 7.02 -1.71 0.72
N PHE A 300 7.99 -1.48 1.60
CA PHE A 300 8.19 -2.24 2.83
C PHE A 300 8.69 -1.39 4.00
N ILE A 301 8.40 -1.85 5.22
CA ILE A 301 9.02 -1.40 6.47
C ILE A 301 10.07 -2.43 6.88
N GLY A 302 11.29 -1.96 7.12
CA GLY A 302 12.43 -2.80 7.46
C GLY A 302 13.71 -2.24 6.86
N PHE A 303 14.53 -3.08 6.24
CA PHE A 303 15.74 -2.68 5.53
C PHE A 303 15.94 -3.60 4.32
N ASP A 304 16.52 -3.08 3.25
CA ASP A 304 16.86 -3.96 2.13
C ASP A 304 18.00 -4.90 2.55
N PHE A 305 17.87 -6.18 2.22
CA PHE A 305 18.87 -7.19 2.59
C PHE A 305 19.26 -8.04 1.38
N PRO A 306 20.57 -8.31 1.19
CA PRO A 306 21.06 -9.09 0.06
C PRO A 306 20.65 -10.57 0.18
N GLU A 307 20.68 -11.30 -0.94
CA GLU A 307 20.36 -12.73 -0.97
C GLU A 307 21.42 -13.62 -0.28
N LYS A 308 22.58 -13.05 0.05
CA LYS A 308 23.69 -13.75 0.70
C LYS A 308 23.82 -13.24 2.13
N ASN A 309 23.19 -13.94 3.07
CA ASN A 309 23.23 -13.60 4.49
C ASN A 309 24.03 -14.60 5.30
N LEU A 310 24.49 -14.14 6.47
CA LEU A 310 25.31 -14.94 7.37
C LEU A 310 24.47 -15.98 8.11
N ASN A 311 25.01 -17.19 8.21
CA ASN A 311 24.45 -18.22 9.08
C ASN A 311 24.88 -17.95 10.52
N PHE A 312 23.93 -17.54 11.36
CA PHE A 312 24.14 -17.44 12.80
C PHE A 312 23.07 -18.24 13.53
N ILE A 313 23.51 -19.06 14.49
CA ILE A 313 22.61 -19.93 15.25
C ILE A 313 22.49 -19.35 16.65
N PHE A 314 21.27 -18.96 17.01
CA PHE A 314 20.91 -18.58 18.37
C PHE A 314 20.25 -19.78 19.08
N GLU A 315 20.61 -20.00 20.34
CA GLU A 315 20.00 -21.02 21.22
C GLU A 315 18.54 -20.71 21.55
N ARG A 316 18.15 -19.43 21.51
CA ARG A 316 16.79 -18.98 21.79
C ARG A 316 15.98 -18.82 20.51
N ASN A 317 14.66 -18.77 20.68
CA ASN A 317 13.71 -18.68 19.59
C ASN A 317 13.00 -17.32 19.49
N LYS A 318 12.99 -16.47 20.52
CA LYS A 318 12.14 -15.28 20.55
C LYS A 318 12.94 -13.98 20.45
N PHE A 319 12.58 -13.13 19.49
CA PHE A 319 13.31 -11.91 19.13
C PHE A 319 12.36 -10.74 18.89
N LEU A 320 12.67 -9.58 19.46
CA LEU A 320 11.99 -8.32 19.20
C LEU A 320 12.69 -7.62 18.03
N LEU A 321 11.94 -7.38 16.95
CA LEU A 321 12.45 -6.80 15.72
C LEU A 321 12.25 -5.29 15.76
N VAL A 322 13.18 -4.57 16.39
CA VAL A 322 13.09 -3.11 16.48
C VAL A 322 13.27 -2.45 15.12
N SER A 323 13.97 -3.12 14.21
CA SER A 323 14.08 -2.73 12.80
C SER A 323 12.75 -2.73 12.03
N SER A 324 11.70 -3.34 12.60
CA SER A 324 10.35 -3.39 12.02
C SER A 324 9.40 -2.35 12.61
N GLU A 325 9.89 -1.32 13.31
CA GLU A 325 9.03 -0.27 13.87
C GLU A 325 8.23 0.42 12.77
N PHE A 326 6.89 0.38 12.90
CA PHE A 326 6.00 1.09 12.00
C PHE A 326 6.09 2.59 12.29
N MET A 327 6.69 3.33 11.37
CA MET A 327 6.93 4.76 11.51
C MET A 327 5.71 5.64 11.18
N LEU A 328 4.69 5.04 10.58
CA LEU A 328 3.48 5.67 10.10
C LEU A 328 2.32 4.68 10.21
N ASN A 329 1.09 5.20 10.14
CA ASN A 329 -0.09 4.34 10.02
C ASN A 329 -0.17 3.83 8.57
N THR A 330 -0.33 2.52 8.38
CA THR A 330 -0.25 1.85 7.07
C THR A 330 -1.03 0.54 7.11
N ARG A 331 -1.09 -0.17 5.98
CA ARG A 331 -1.58 -1.54 5.88
C ARG A 331 -0.45 -2.47 5.47
N ILE A 332 -0.26 -3.55 6.23
CA ILE A 332 0.69 -4.62 5.88
C ILE A 332 0.00 -5.57 4.90
N ASN A 333 0.59 -5.75 3.72
CA ASN A 333 0.16 -6.68 2.68
C ASN A 333 0.84 -8.06 2.77
N GLY A 334 1.89 -8.19 3.58
CA GLY A 334 2.63 -9.43 3.68
C GLY A 334 4.01 -9.27 4.31
N PHE A 335 4.87 -10.26 4.10
CA PHE A 335 6.26 -10.23 4.53
C PHE A 335 7.20 -10.67 3.42
N LYS A 336 8.39 -10.05 3.38
CA LYS A 336 9.55 -10.58 2.66
C LYS A 336 10.55 -11.09 3.69
N ILE A 337 10.84 -12.38 3.67
CA ILE A 337 11.61 -13.06 4.72
C ILE A 337 12.70 -13.92 4.08
N PHE A 338 13.95 -13.78 4.51
CA PHE A 338 15.01 -14.69 4.11
C PHE A 338 15.19 -15.80 5.16
N ALA A 339 14.96 -17.06 4.77
CA ALA A 339 15.10 -18.23 5.63
C ALA A 339 16.36 -19.04 5.29
N ILE A 340 17.09 -19.46 6.32
CA ILE A 340 18.30 -20.30 6.18
C ILE A 340 17.92 -21.77 5.96
N ASN A 341 16.84 -22.22 6.56
CA ASN A 341 16.35 -23.60 6.46
C ASN A 341 14.81 -23.65 6.40
N ASN A 342 14.28 -24.77 5.90
CA ASN A 342 12.84 -24.98 5.82
C ASN A 342 12.20 -25.12 7.20
N GLY A 343 10.91 -24.79 7.32
CA GLY A 343 10.11 -25.03 8.53
C GLY A 343 9.08 -23.92 8.76
N SER A 344 8.76 -23.63 10.03
CA SER A 344 7.84 -22.53 10.37
C SER A 344 8.42 -21.53 11.37
N VAL A 345 7.98 -20.28 11.21
CA VAL A 345 8.15 -19.19 12.16
C VAL A 345 6.79 -18.63 12.58
N GLN A 346 6.77 -17.97 13.72
CA GLN A 346 5.64 -17.19 14.18
C GLN A 346 6.05 -15.72 14.24
N ILE A 347 5.23 -14.83 13.67
CA ILE A 347 5.40 -13.39 13.75
C ILE A 347 4.19 -12.84 14.51
N ASP A 348 4.43 -12.11 15.59
CA ASP A 348 3.39 -11.38 16.32
C ASP A 348 3.54 -9.88 16.03
N LEU A 349 2.46 -9.22 15.62
CA LEU A 349 2.37 -7.77 15.66
C LEU A 349 2.02 -7.35 17.08
N VAL A 350 2.89 -6.54 17.70
CA VAL A 350 2.76 -6.15 19.09
C VAL A 350 2.69 -4.63 19.26
N LYS A 351 1.95 -4.21 20.28
CA LYS A 351 1.88 -2.84 20.76
C LYS A 351 2.38 -2.74 22.19
N PHE A 352 3.25 -1.77 22.45
CA PHE A 352 3.74 -1.43 23.79
C PHE A 352 3.03 -0.19 24.31
N ASN A 353 2.81 -0.12 25.62
CA ASN A 353 2.11 1.02 26.23
C ASN A 353 3.03 2.20 26.57
N PHE A 354 4.35 2.02 26.48
CA PHE A 354 5.36 2.99 26.91
C PHE A 354 6.21 3.57 25.76
N CYS A 355 6.07 3.05 24.54
CA CYS A 355 6.75 3.54 23.34
C CYS A 355 5.81 3.53 22.13
N GLY A 356 6.28 4.07 21.00
CA GLY A 356 5.59 4.08 19.72
C GLY A 356 4.74 5.32 19.43
N GLN A 357 4.33 6.06 20.48
CA GLN A 357 3.56 7.31 20.32
C GLN A 357 4.45 8.55 20.48
N ASN A 358 4.91 8.83 21.70
CA ASN A 358 5.74 10.02 22.01
C ASN A 358 7.25 9.75 21.87
N VAL A 359 7.65 8.49 21.99
CA VAL A 359 9.04 8.04 21.95
C VAL A 359 9.08 6.79 21.10
N SER A 360 9.95 6.72 20.08
CA SER A 360 10.06 5.51 19.26
C SER A 360 10.51 4.32 20.12
N CYS A 361 9.99 3.14 19.81
CA CYS A 361 10.37 1.93 20.50
C CYS A 361 11.86 1.61 20.27
N MET A 362 12.40 1.97 19.11
CA MET A 362 13.83 1.90 18.83
C MET A 362 14.66 2.67 19.84
N PHE A 363 14.29 3.92 20.13
CA PHE A 363 14.98 4.71 21.15
C PHE A 363 14.72 4.18 22.56
N TYR A 364 13.51 3.75 22.88
CA TYR A 364 13.20 3.23 24.21
C TYR A 364 14.05 2.01 24.57
N PHE A 365 14.11 1.02 23.66
CA PHE A 365 14.81 -0.25 23.91
C PHE A 365 16.34 -0.13 23.81
N SER A 366 16.87 0.93 23.20
CA SER A 366 18.31 1.21 23.26
C SER A 366 18.78 1.62 24.67
N GLU A 367 17.89 2.23 25.46
CA GLU A 367 18.18 2.69 26.83
C GLU A 367 17.62 1.74 27.91
N ASN A 368 16.58 0.97 27.59
CA ASN A 368 15.85 0.14 28.55
C ASN A 368 15.83 -1.32 28.14
N GLN A 369 16.24 -2.21 29.04
CA GLN A 369 16.25 -3.66 28.81
C GLN A 369 15.00 -4.39 29.31
N MET A 370 13.97 -3.66 29.75
CA MET A 370 12.74 -4.25 30.29
C MET A 370 11.79 -4.64 29.16
N PHE A 371 11.35 -5.90 29.16
CA PHE A 371 10.44 -6.47 28.17
C PHE A 371 9.14 -6.93 28.85
N ASN A 372 8.37 -5.96 29.33
CA ASN A 372 7.16 -6.23 30.09
C ASN A 372 5.98 -5.55 29.40
N THR A 373 4.77 -6.08 29.58
CA THR A 373 3.50 -5.45 29.17
C THR A 373 3.43 -5.03 27.69
N TYR A 374 3.01 -5.95 26.83
CA TYR A 374 2.65 -5.68 25.44
C TYR A 374 1.34 -6.38 25.10
N THR A 375 0.65 -5.88 24.08
CA THR A 375 -0.56 -6.51 23.54
C THR A 375 -0.24 -7.10 22.17
N ILE A 376 -0.58 -8.37 21.97
CA ILE A 376 -0.55 -9.01 20.65
C ILE A 376 -1.79 -8.54 19.89
N LEU A 377 -1.59 -7.83 18.80
CA LEU A 377 -2.68 -7.34 17.93
C LEU A 377 -3.04 -8.37 16.86
N LYS A 378 -2.02 -9.05 16.32
CA LYS A 378 -2.15 -10.08 15.28
C LYS A 378 -1.00 -11.07 15.39
N ASN A 379 -1.26 -12.31 14.97
CA ASN A 379 -0.31 -13.42 14.95
C ASN A 379 -0.38 -14.09 13.58
N TRP A 380 0.78 -14.43 13.03
CA TRP A 380 0.92 -15.23 11.81
C TRP A 380 1.87 -16.39 12.04
N LYS A 381 1.45 -17.60 11.67
CA LYS A 381 2.31 -18.77 11.58
C LYS A 381 2.61 -19.04 10.11
N ILE A 382 3.89 -18.93 9.74
CA ILE A 382 4.32 -18.92 8.34
C ILE A 382 5.26 -20.09 8.12
N TYR A 383 5.01 -20.86 7.06
CA TYR A 383 5.92 -21.90 6.58
C TYR A 383 6.85 -21.30 5.53
N LEU A 384 8.15 -21.52 5.69
CA LEU A 384 9.19 -20.93 4.87
C LEU A 384 10.02 -22.02 4.21
N SER A 385 10.36 -21.78 2.94
CA SER A 385 11.38 -22.52 2.19
C SER A 385 12.73 -21.82 2.34
N VAL A 386 13.84 -22.53 2.12
CA VAL A 386 15.18 -21.91 2.09
C VAL A 386 15.22 -20.79 1.05
N GLY A 387 15.84 -19.66 1.40
CA GLY A 387 15.99 -18.49 0.54
C GLY A 387 14.99 -17.38 0.83
N ILE A 388 14.74 -16.52 -0.16
CA ILE A 388 13.77 -15.42 -0.04
C ILE A 388 12.36 -15.95 -0.22
N ASN A 389 11.51 -15.65 0.75
CA ASN A 389 10.09 -15.96 0.74
C ASN A 389 9.32 -14.63 0.70
N THR A 390 8.50 -14.46 -0.33
CA THR A 390 7.52 -13.38 -0.40
C THR A 390 6.17 -13.95 -0.02
N ILE A 391 5.71 -13.62 1.18
CA ILE A 391 4.44 -14.09 1.74
C ILE A 391 3.45 -12.95 1.60
N LEU A 392 2.47 -13.10 0.72
CA LEU A 392 1.38 -12.14 0.59
C LEU A 392 0.20 -12.62 1.42
N PHE A 393 -0.40 -11.70 2.18
CA PHE A 393 -1.66 -11.97 2.84
C PHE A 393 -2.77 -11.91 1.82
N ASP A 394 -3.78 -12.77 2.01
CA ASP A 394 -5.01 -12.64 1.26
C ASP A 394 -5.70 -11.30 1.55
N PHE A 395 -5.49 -10.72 2.75
CA PHE A 395 -6.06 -9.44 3.18
C PHE A 395 -5.06 -8.59 3.99
N PRO A 396 -4.87 -7.31 3.63
CA PRO A 396 -4.02 -6.39 4.36
C PRO A 396 -4.51 -6.20 5.78
N TYR A 397 -3.57 -6.01 6.70
CA TYR A 397 -3.87 -5.71 8.08
C TYR A 397 -3.47 -4.27 8.41
N SER A 398 -4.40 -3.47 8.93
CA SER A 398 -4.11 -2.08 9.33
C SER A 398 -3.22 -2.04 10.57
N VAL A 399 -2.14 -1.26 10.49
CA VAL A 399 -1.13 -1.13 11.54
C VAL A 399 -0.93 0.33 11.89
N GLN A 400 -0.77 0.58 13.19
CA GLN A 400 -0.57 1.91 13.74
C GLN A 400 0.92 2.17 13.92
N LYS A 401 1.29 3.46 13.84
CA LYS A 401 2.61 3.95 14.20
C LYS A 401 3.01 3.45 15.59
N GLY A 402 4.26 2.98 15.71
CA GLY A 402 4.87 2.51 16.94
C GLY A 402 4.67 1.04 17.26
N ASN A 403 3.89 0.32 16.44
CA ASN A 403 3.82 -1.14 16.55
C ASN A 403 5.15 -1.76 16.11
N LEU A 404 5.46 -2.96 16.63
CA LEU A 404 6.66 -3.73 16.31
C LEU A 404 6.29 -5.16 15.94
N LEU A 405 7.23 -5.88 15.32
CA LEU A 405 7.17 -7.32 15.17
C LEU A 405 7.96 -8.05 16.25
N LEU A 406 7.42 -9.19 16.66
CA LEU A 406 8.06 -10.16 17.54
C LEU A 406 8.16 -11.48 16.78
N LEU A 407 9.38 -11.95 16.57
CA LEU A 407 9.69 -13.17 15.82
C LEU A 407 9.92 -14.33 16.78
N THR A 408 9.23 -15.44 16.57
CA THR A 408 9.49 -16.72 17.23
C THR A 408 9.90 -17.78 16.21
N GLN A 409 11.12 -18.29 16.34
CA GLN A 409 11.75 -19.27 15.46
C GLN A 409 11.67 -20.68 16.06
N ASN A 410 10.88 -21.57 15.48
CA ASN A 410 10.82 -22.95 15.96
C ASN A 410 11.90 -23.80 15.30
N GLN A 411 11.60 -24.36 14.12
CA GLN A 411 12.50 -25.17 13.32
C GLN A 411 13.30 -24.31 12.33
N THR A 412 12.66 -23.27 11.79
CA THR A 412 13.26 -22.36 10.85
C THR A 412 14.10 -21.29 11.54
N LYS A 413 15.25 -20.99 10.95
CA LYS A 413 16.14 -19.89 11.26
C LYS A 413 16.02 -18.86 10.15
N ILE A 414 15.72 -17.63 10.54
CA ILE A 414 15.71 -16.46 9.66
C ILE A 414 17.14 -15.96 9.55
N GLY A 415 17.57 -15.62 8.33
CA GLY A 415 18.89 -15.06 8.13
C GLY A 415 19.03 -13.67 8.71
N ILE A 416 20.27 -13.30 8.93
CA ILE A 416 20.63 -12.05 9.56
C ILE A 416 21.48 -11.20 8.64
N ASP A 417 21.28 -9.90 8.74
CA ASP A 417 22.12 -8.90 8.14
C ASP A 417 22.95 -8.23 9.22
N ASN A 418 24.25 -8.11 8.94
CA ASN A 418 25.21 -7.43 9.80
C ASN A 418 25.82 -6.17 9.16
N SER A 419 25.32 -5.78 7.98
CA SER A 419 25.70 -4.51 7.35
C SER A 419 25.10 -3.31 8.09
N GLY A 420 23.99 -3.53 8.79
CA GLY A 420 23.34 -2.54 9.65
C GLY A 420 24.18 -2.19 10.87
N ASN A 421 24.76 -1.01 10.89
CA ASN A 421 25.62 -0.62 11.99
C ASN A 421 24.86 -0.23 13.29
N PHE A 422 23.57 0.14 13.25
CA PHE A 422 22.91 0.86 14.38
C PHE A 422 21.48 0.47 14.75
N ILE A 423 20.73 -0.16 13.87
CA ILE A 423 19.43 -0.71 14.23
C ILE A 423 19.69 -2.16 14.62
N TYR A 424 19.42 -2.50 15.89
CA TYR A 424 19.66 -3.84 16.40
C TYR A 424 18.34 -4.47 16.79
N ASP A 425 18.21 -5.75 16.47
CA ASP A 425 17.15 -6.55 17.06
C ASP A 425 17.59 -7.09 18.41
N TYR A 426 16.62 -7.52 19.21
CA TYR A 426 16.86 -7.94 20.57
C TYR A 426 16.38 -9.36 20.80
N MET A 427 17.17 -10.14 21.51
CA MET A 427 16.76 -11.45 22.01
C MET A 427 15.93 -11.29 23.28
N VAL A 428 14.78 -11.95 23.36
CA VAL A 428 13.91 -11.90 24.53
C VAL A 428 14.32 -12.96 25.56
N VAL A 429 14.57 -12.52 26.80
CA VAL A 429 15.03 -13.33 27.93
C VAL A 429 14.10 -13.12 29.13
N GLY A 430 13.02 -13.91 29.16
CA GLY A 430 11.97 -13.74 30.16
C GLY A 430 11.34 -12.36 30.06
N SER A 431 11.47 -11.55 31.11
CA SER A 431 10.98 -10.17 31.18
C SER A 431 12.02 -9.12 30.79
N ARG A 432 13.13 -9.56 30.16
CA ARG A 432 14.22 -8.69 29.72
C ARG A 432 14.51 -8.89 28.24
N ILE A 433 15.18 -7.92 27.64
CA ILE A 433 15.78 -8.05 26.32
C ILE A 433 17.29 -7.95 26.39
N LYS A 434 17.97 -8.69 25.52
CA LYS A 434 19.42 -8.62 25.30
C LYS A 434 19.65 -8.18 23.86
N ARG A 435 20.36 -7.06 23.68
CA ARG A 435 20.73 -6.55 22.36
C ARG A 435 21.59 -7.57 21.59
N LEU A 436 21.31 -7.74 20.31
CA LEU A 436 22.17 -8.48 19.39
C LEU A 436 23.13 -7.49 18.72
N ASP A 437 24.44 -7.61 18.98
CA ASP A 437 25.41 -6.63 18.47
C ASP A 437 25.51 -6.68 16.95
N LYS A 438 25.12 -5.57 16.29
CA LYS A 438 25.16 -5.37 14.83
C LYS A 438 24.44 -6.44 14.02
N ILE A 439 23.31 -6.92 14.53
CA ILE A 439 22.51 -7.96 13.87
C ILE A 439 21.06 -7.51 13.75
N ARG A 440 20.52 -7.70 12.55
CA ARG A 440 19.11 -7.54 12.22
C ARG A 440 18.59 -8.79 11.54
N PHE A 441 17.36 -9.19 11.82
CA PHE A 441 16.72 -10.28 11.09
C PHE A 441 16.18 -9.77 9.76
N CYS A 442 16.40 -10.56 8.71
CA CYS A 442 15.95 -10.27 7.34
C CYS A 442 14.44 -10.51 7.22
N VAL A 443 13.64 -9.64 7.83
CA VAL A 443 12.18 -9.63 7.86
C VAL A 443 11.70 -8.22 7.53
N ASN A 444 11.13 -8.06 6.34
CA ASN A 444 10.47 -6.82 5.94
C ASN A 444 8.95 -7.01 5.95
N SER A 445 8.22 -6.04 6.48
CA SER A 445 6.76 -5.97 6.33
C SER A 445 6.44 -5.28 5.02
N LEU A 446 5.81 -5.98 4.09
CA LEU A 446 5.34 -5.37 2.83
C LEU A 446 4.15 -4.49 3.14
N ILE A 447 4.15 -3.25 2.68
CA ILE A 447 3.08 -2.27 2.90
C ILE A 447 2.37 -1.92 1.60
N GLU A 448 1.20 -1.28 1.72
CA GLU A 448 0.41 -0.84 0.56
C GLU A 448 0.93 0.47 -0.04
N GLU A 449 1.38 1.37 0.82
CA GLU A 449 1.91 2.66 0.43
C GLU A 449 3.35 2.53 -0.08
N GLN A 450 3.67 3.35 -1.08
CA GLN A 450 5.06 3.56 -1.51
C GLN A 450 5.62 4.75 -0.75
N VAL A 451 6.86 4.64 -0.28
CA VAL A 451 7.56 5.69 0.45
C VAL A 451 9.03 5.75 0.07
N TYR A 452 9.65 6.91 0.17
CA TYR A 452 11.10 7.06 0.22
C TYR A 452 11.59 6.71 1.62
N LEU A 453 12.42 5.69 1.70
CA LEU A 453 13.00 5.22 2.96
C LEU A 453 14.51 5.49 2.93
N ASN A 454 14.97 6.35 3.84
CA ASN A 454 16.34 6.85 3.81
C ASN A 454 17.02 6.75 5.17
N TYR A 455 18.32 6.47 5.11
CA TYR A 455 19.18 6.18 6.25
C TYR A 455 20.40 7.09 6.16
N TYR A 456 20.65 7.89 7.20
CA TYR A 456 21.85 8.71 7.28
C TYR A 456 22.60 8.46 8.56
N GLU A 457 23.92 8.43 8.43
CA GLU A 457 24.85 8.22 9.51
C GLU A 457 25.77 9.43 9.58
N THR A 458 25.97 9.97 10.79
CA THR A 458 26.92 11.06 11.01
C THR A 458 27.61 10.91 12.36
N THR A 459 28.83 11.42 12.44
CA THR A 459 29.58 11.49 13.71
C THR A 459 29.95 12.93 13.98
N LYS A 460 29.70 13.39 15.20
CA LYS A 460 30.07 14.74 15.64
C LYS A 460 31.01 14.66 16.83
N LYS A 461 32.17 15.32 16.73
CA LYS A 461 33.15 15.44 17.81
C LYS A 461 32.94 16.76 18.57
N TYR A 462 32.92 16.69 19.89
CA TYR A 462 32.86 17.86 20.77
C TYR A 462 34.22 18.16 21.37
N GLN A 463 34.46 19.44 21.68
CA GLN A 463 35.74 19.91 22.22
C GLN A 463 35.96 19.53 23.70
N GLY A 464 34.92 19.12 24.42
CA GLY A 464 35.03 18.83 25.84
C GLY A 464 33.73 18.36 26.48
N PRO A 465 33.75 18.13 27.81
CA PRO A 465 32.62 17.59 28.57
C PRO A 465 31.42 18.53 28.61
N GLY A 466 30.35 18.08 29.28
CA GLY A 466 29.13 18.84 29.52
C GLY A 466 27.93 18.36 28.70
N PHE A 467 26.81 19.04 28.89
CA PHE A 467 25.60 18.80 28.11
C PHE A 467 25.75 19.38 26.71
N LYS A 468 25.45 18.57 25.70
CA LYS A 468 25.40 18.96 24.29
C LYS A 468 24.01 18.70 23.77
N GLU A 469 23.45 19.69 23.08
CA GLU A 469 22.17 19.54 22.39
C GLU A 469 22.44 19.30 20.89
N LEU A 470 21.80 18.27 20.36
CA LEU A 470 21.75 17.93 18.95
C LEU A 470 20.33 18.15 18.47
N THR A 471 20.19 18.81 17.34
CA THR A 471 18.88 19.05 16.72
C THR A 471 18.92 18.49 15.32
N ALA A 472 17.88 17.79 14.94
CA ALA A 472 17.73 17.19 13.63
C ALA A 472 16.27 17.35 13.19
N GLY A 473 16.03 17.52 11.90
CA GLY A 473 14.65 17.59 11.40
C GLY A 473 14.57 17.60 9.88
N LEU A 474 13.35 17.63 9.37
CA LEU A 474 13.08 17.79 7.94
C LEU A 474 12.85 19.27 7.62
N ILE A 475 13.59 19.76 6.64
CA ILE A 475 13.48 21.10 6.05
C ILE A 475 12.06 21.22 5.48
N ASN A 476 11.43 22.38 5.65
CA ASN A 476 10.04 22.66 5.27
C ASN A 476 8.98 21.84 6.03
N SER A 477 9.34 21.21 7.15
CA SER A 477 8.40 20.56 8.05
C SER A 477 8.53 21.09 9.48
N ASN A 478 7.50 20.84 10.30
CA ASN A 478 7.57 21.07 11.74
C ASN A 478 8.22 19.90 12.51
N LEU A 479 8.72 18.86 11.81
CA LEU A 479 9.33 17.69 12.43
C LEU A 479 10.77 18.01 12.83
N THR A 480 10.95 18.29 14.12
CA THR A 480 12.25 18.58 14.73
C THR A 480 12.41 17.75 16.00
N ILE A 481 13.52 17.02 16.10
CA ILE A 481 13.90 16.24 17.27
C ILE A 481 15.13 16.89 17.90
N LYS A 482 15.06 17.12 19.21
CA LYS A 482 16.18 17.56 20.04
C LYS A 482 16.65 16.43 20.94
N LYS A 483 17.96 16.19 20.99
CA LYS A 483 18.60 15.21 21.87
C LYS A 483 19.66 15.89 22.71
N ARG A 484 19.61 15.65 24.03
CA ARG A 484 20.63 16.11 24.97
C ARG A 484 21.51 14.95 25.38
N ILE A 485 22.81 15.10 25.21
CA ILE A 485 23.82 14.10 25.57
C ILE A 485 24.76 14.72 26.57
N TYR A 486 25.09 13.99 27.63
CA TYR A 486 26.02 14.44 28.65
C TYR A 486 27.36 13.71 28.50
N PHE A 487 28.41 14.48 28.25
CA PHE A 487 29.77 13.97 28.26
C PHE A 487 30.40 14.19 29.64
N ARG A 488 30.83 13.11 30.28
CA ARG A 488 31.68 13.15 31.47
C ARG A 488 33.14 13.16 31.04
N GLU A 489 33.99 13.89 31.77
CA GLU A 489 35.43 13.62 31.71
C GLU A 489 35.63 12.19 32.18
N SER A 490 36.10 11.34 31.28
CA SER A 490 36.65 10.05 31.68
C SER A 490 37.93 10.34 32.45
N LYS A 491 37.84 10.49 33.78
CA LYS A 491 38.99 10.23 34.63
C LYS A 491 39.32 8.76 34.41
N PHE A 492 40.42 8.48 33.71
CA PHE A 492 40.97 7.14 33.57
C PHE A 492 41.16 6.57 34.98
N PHE A 493 40.26 5.68 35.42
CA PHE A 493 40.61 4.71 36.44
C PHE A 493 41.41 3.64 35.72
N VAL A 494 42.74 3.80 35.69
CA VAL A 494 43.64 2.66 35.55
C VAL A 494 43.41 1.85 36.81
N LYS A 495 42.61 0.78 36.68
CA LYS A 495 42.60 -0.30 37.67
C LYS A 495 43.80 -1.16 37.30
N GLU A 496 44.92 -0.96 38.01
CA GLU A 496 45.98 -1.97 38.08
C GLU A 496 45.41 -3.30 38.59
#